data_AF-A0A534AC56-F1
#
_entry.id   AF-A0A534AC56-F1
#
_cell.length_a   1.000
_cell.length_b   1.000
_cell.length_c   1.000
_cell.angle_alpha   90.00
_cell.angle_beta   90.00
_cell.angle_gamma   90.00
#
_symmetry.space_group_name_H-M   'P 1'
#
loop_
_entity.id
_entity.type
_entity.pdbx_description
1 polymer ?
#
loop_
_entity_poly.entity_id
_entity_poly.type
_entity_poly.pdbx_seq_one_letter_code
_entity_poly.pdbx_strand_id
1 'polypeptide(L)' 'GVRIGTAEIYAAVESLPQILEALAVAQDWQGDVRIVLFVRLQSGAELDAALQQQIRSTIRAYTTPRHVPA' A
#
# COMPACT_ATOMS: atom_id res chain seq x y z
N GLY A 1 11.30 2.46 18.13
CA GLY A 1 10.66 1.72 17.03
C GLY A 1 9.65 2.62 16.37
N VAL A 2 9.61 2.67 15.04
CA VAL A 2 8.57 3.40 14.31
C VAL A 2 7.26 2.62 14.47
N ARG A 3 6.23 3.25 15.05
CA ARG A 3 4.87 2.70 14.98
C ARG A 3 4.35 3.00 13.58
N ILE A 4 4.25 1.97 12.76
CA ILE A 4 3.67 2.07 11.42
C ILE A 4 2.15 2.00 11.61
N GLY A 5 1.47 3.13 11.47
CA GLY A 5 0.02 3.15 11.37
C GLY A 5 -0.39 2.63 9.99
N THR A 6 -1.15 1.54 9.95
CA THR A 6 -1.71 1.02 8.69
C THR A 6 -2.89 1.86 8.21
N ALA A 7 -3.49 2.66 9.10
CA ALA A 7 -4.64 3.51 8.81
C ALA A 7 -4.34 4.53 7.70
N GLU A 8 -3.15 5.13 7.72
CA GLU A 8 -2.73 6.09 6.70
C GLU A 8 -2.49 5.42 5.34
N ILE A 9 -2.06 4.15 5.33
CA ILE A 9 -1.95 3.36 4.09
C ILE A 9 -3.35 3.08 3.53
N TYR A 10 -4.31 2.69 4.38
CA TYR A 10 -5.68 2.44 3.95
C TYR A 10 -6.34 3.70 3.39
N ALA A 11 -6.25 4.82 4.11
CA ALA A 11 -6.80 6.09 3.65
C ALA A 11 -6.22 6.52 2.28
N ALA A 12 -4.91 6.32 2.07
CA ALA A 12 -4.28 6.63 0.79
C ALA A 12 -4.78 5.71 -0.34
N VAL A 13 -4.88 4.42 -0.09
CA VAL A 13 -5.22 3.42 -1.11
C VAL A 13 -6.71 3.41 -1.44
N GLU A 14 -7.58 3.61 -0.45
CA GLU A 14 -9.04 3.71 -0.61
C GLU A 14 -9.47 4.94 -1.42
N SER A 15 -8.59 5.95 -1.57
CA SER A 15 -8.83 7.08 -2.47
C SER A 15 -8.74 6.72 -3.96
N LEU A 16 -8.18 5.56 -4.30
CA LEU A 16 -8.01 5.11 -5.67
C LEU A 16 -9.26 4.35 -6.13
N PRO A 17 -9.94 4.79 -7.19
CA PRO A 17 -11.21 4.19 -7.63
C PRO A 17 -11.07 2.75 -8.10
N GLN A 18 -9.87 2.30 -8.47
CA GLN A 18 -9.58 0.92 -8.89
C GLN A 18 -9.55 -0.06 -7.72
N ILE A 19 -9.44 0.42 -6.48
CA ILE A 19 -9.34 -0.44 -5.29
C ILE A 19 -10.73 -0.60 -4.66
N LEU A 20 -11.06 -1.84 -4.31
CA LEU A 20 -12.27 -2.19 -3.59
C LEU A 20 -11.99 -2.35 -2.10
N GLU A 21 -10.93 -3.08 -1.74
CA GLU A 21 -10.51 -3.33 -0.35
C GLU A 21 -8.97 -3.43 -0.29
N ALA A 22 -8.38 -3.14 0.88
CA ALA A 22 -6.93 -3.24 1.09
C ALA A 22 -6.59 -3.81 2.47
N LEU A 23 -5.44 -4.50 2.57
CA LEU A 23 -4.90 -5.03 3.81
C LEU A 23 -3.38 -4.87 3.82
N ALA A 24 -2.85 -4.21 4.84
CA ALA A 24 -1.43 -3.95 5.02
C ALA A 24 -0.91 -4.81 6.19
N VAL A 25 0.19 -5.52 5.95
CA VAL A 25 0.82 -6.41 6.92
C VAL A 25 2.30 -6.08 7.02
N ALA A 26 2.79 -5.96 8.25
CA ALA A 26 4.22 -5.90 8.53
C ALA A 26 4.80 -7.31 8.46
N GLN A 27 5.88 -7.47 7.70
CA GLN A 27 6.57 -8.74 7.53
C GLN A 27 8.06 -8.57 7.84
N ASP A 28 8.58 -9.42 8.72
CA ASP A 28 10.03 -9.56 8.93
C ASP A 28 10.68 -10.08 7.63
N TRP A 29 11.64 -9.32 7.13
CA TRP A 29 12.27 -9.57 5.84
C TRP A 29 13.73 -9.10 5.84
N GLN A 30 14.66 -10.04 5.62
CA GLN A 30 16.11 -9.75 5.50
C GLN A 30 16.70 -8.96 6.68
N GLY A 31 16.20 -9.19 7.90
CA GLY A 31 16.67 -8.47 9.10
C GLY A 31 16.08 -7.08 9.28
N ASP A 32 15.11 -6.70 8.47
CA ASP A 32 14.28 -5.49 8.63
C ASP A 32 12.79 -5.85 8.58
N VAL A 33 11.91 -4.85 8.65
CA VAL A 33 10.46 -5.01 8.48
C VAL A 33 10.05 -4.34 7.17
N ARG A 34 9.38 -5.08 6.30
CA ARG A 34 8.71 -4.53 5.11
C ARG A 34 7.20 -4.49 5.31
N ILE A 35 6.53 -3.67 4.51
CA ILE A 35 5.08 -3.68 4.40
C ILE A 35 4.69 -4.43 3.14
N VAL A 36 3.81 -5.41 3.30
CA VAL A 36 3.12 -6.08 2.20
C VAL A 36 1.70 -5.56 2.15
N LEU A 37 1.30 -5.05 0.98
CA LEU A 37 -0.04 -4.56 0.75
C LEU A 37 -0.78 -5.52 -0.18
N PHE A 38 -1.86 -6.09 0.33
CA PHE A 38 -2.84 -6.82 -0.47
C PHE A 38 -3.94 -5.85 -0.89
N VAL A 39 -4.32 -5.91 -2.16
CA VAL A 39 -5.42 -5.13 -2.69
C VAL A 39 -6.40 -6.04 -3.40
N ARG A 40 -7.68 -5.78 -3.18
CA ARG A 40 -8.76 -6.30 -4.00
C ARG A 40 -9.14 -5.22 -4.99
N LEU A 41 -9.08 -5.54 -6.27
CA LEU A 41 -9.41 -4.60 -7.32
C LEU A 41 -10.92 -4.61 -7.64
N GLN A 42 -11.39 -3.49 -8.15
CA GLN A 42 -12.70 -3.42 -8.80
C GLN A 42 -12.74 -4.36 -10.02
N SER A 43 -13.95 -4.76 -10.41
CA SER A 43 -14.14 -5.59 -11.61
C SER A 43 -13.59 -4.88 -12.86
N GLY A 44 -12.81 -5.60 -13.66
CA GLY A 44 -12.20 -5.09 -14.88
C GLY A 44 -10.92 -4.26 -14.69
N ALA A 45 -10.47 -4.05 -13.44
CA ALA A 45 -9.15 -3.49 -13.17
C ALA A 45 -8.10 -4.61 -13.02
N GLU A 46 -6.88 -4.33 -13.51
CA GLU A 46 -5.74 -5.23 -13.39
C GLU A 46 -4.63 -4.57 -12.57
N LEU A 47 -3.90 -5.38 -11.79
CA LEU A 47 -2.77 -4.90 -10.98
C LEU A 47 -1.51 -4.81 -11.84
N ASP A 48 -1.56 -3.97 -12.87
CA ASP A 48 -0.43 -3.74 -13.77
C ASP A 48 0.64 -2.83 -13.14
N ALA A 49 1.74 -2.63 -13.86
CA ALA A 49 2.85 -1.80 -13.39
C ALA A 49 2.45 -0.34 -13.15
N ALA A 50 1.50 0.19 -13.94
CA ALA A 50 1.03 1.56 -13.83
C ALA A 50 0.22 1.75 -12.54
N LEU A 51 -0.71 0.85 -12.25
CA LEU A 51 -1.50 0.87 -11.02
C LEU A 51 -0.62 0.63 -9.79
N GLN A 52 0.35 -0.28 -9.86
CA GLN A 52 1.33 -0.48 -8.77
C GLN A 52 2.13 0.80 -8.49
N GLN A 53 2.59 1.50 -9.54
CA GLN A 53 3.32 2.76 -9.38
C GLN A 53 2.41 3.87 -8.82
N GLN A 54 1.15 3.92 -9.26
CA GLN A 54 0.17 4.87 -8.74
C GLN A 54 -0.07 4.63 -7.25
N ILE A 55 -0.34 3.38 -6.83
CA ILE A 55 -0.51 3.00 -5.42
C ILE A 55 0.70 3.44 -4.58
N ARG A 56 1.92 3.10 -5.01
CA ARG A 56 3.15 3.47 -4.29
C ARG A 56 3.32 4.98 -4.18
N SER A 57 3.03 5.71 -5.25
CA SER A 57 3.14 7.17 -5.29
C SER A 57 2.11 7.84 -4.38
N THR A 58 0.87 7.36 -4.40
CA THR A 58 -0.20 7.85 -3.52
C THR A 58 0.18 7.61 -2.06
N ILE A 59 0.55 6.39 -1.69
CA ILE A 59 0.98 6.09 -0.30
C ILE A 59 2.13 7.01 0.10
N ARG A 60 3.14 7.20 -0.76
CA ARG A 60 4.28 8.08 -0.47
C ARG A 60 3.88 9.55 -0.29
N ALA A 61 2.83 10.03 -0.94
CA ALA A 61 2.35 11.40 -0.79
C ALA A 61 1.67 11.63 0.58
N TYR A 62 1.03 10.61 1.13
CA TYR A 62 0.29 10.69 2.40
C TYR A 62 1.10 10.17 3.61
N THR A 63 2.25 9.55 3.38
CA THR A 63 3.04 8.87 4.42
C THR A 63 4.54 9.13 4.26
N THR A 64 5.36 8.50 5.10
CA THR A 64 6.84 8.52 4.94
C THR A 64 7.32 7.33 4.08
N PRO A 65 8.51 7.38 3.47
CA PRO A 65 9.03 6.29 2.63
C PRO A 65 9.00 4.89 3.27
N ARG A 66 9.08 4.79 4.61
CA ARG A 66 8.98 3.54 5.36
C ARG A 66 7.61 2.86 5.29
N HIS A 67 6.57 3.58 4.85
CA HIS A 67 5.21 3.06 4.70
C HIS A 67 4.90 2.58 3.27
N VAL A 68 5.82 2.78 2.32
CA VAL A 68 5.62 2.38 0.93
C VAL A 68 5.86 0.87 0.83
N PRO A 69 4.88 0.08 0.34
CA PRO A 69 5.06 -1.36 0.17
C PRO A 69 6.17 -1.69 -0.83
N ALA A 70 6.98 -2.69 -0.46
CA ALA A 70 8.09 -3.19 -1.27
C ALA A 70 7.61 -4.28 -2.24
#